data_AF-A0ABD7ZGA4-F1
#
_entry.id   AF-A0ABD7ZGA4-F1
#
_cell.length_a   1.000
_cell.length_b   1.000
_cell.length_c   1.000
_cell.angle_alpha   90.00
_cell.angle_beta   90.00
_cell.angle_gamma   90.00
#
_symmetry.space_group_name_H-M   'P 1'
#
loop_
_entity.id
_entity.type
_entity.pdbx_description
1 polymer ?
#
loop_
_entity_poly.entity_id
_entity_poly.type
_entity_poly.pdbx_seq_one_letter_code
_entity_poly.pdbx_strand_id
1 'polypeptide(L)'
;MKNLLFIIFFTFASSAYSMSCFNDDENNKISEQIKFLSESYGDVHSIADCNNLSPINKIVCDSDELKNGVLLISQGEVYAYENATRSEVGDRITFNDGLKNRLNNIIGKEKSRDVAIRKLCYIIKQKLSDEFSGDFDFQPSVYESLESKENRNGVVINSFGATSVIYLGNSCDAIIGSSDEKGIWYNDGDQFVIAQPDKDGKFEEKYRFNHDDKVAQLNCQKPTN
;
A
#
# COMPACT_ATOMS: atom_id res chain seq x y z
N MET A 1 44.74 34.14 -15.41
CA MET A 1 44.02 33.61 -14.22
C MET A 1 42.70 33.02 -14.70
N LYS A 2 42.58 31.69 -14.75
CA LYS A 2 41.36 30.98 -15.18
C LYS A 2 40.68 30.47 -13.91
N ASN A 3 39.51 31.01 -13.58
CA ASN A 3 38.67 30.51 -12.49
C ASN A 3 38.06 29.17 -12.92
N LEU A 4 38.40 28.10 -12.20
CA LEU A 4 37.75 26.79 -12.33
C LEU A 4 36.64 26.73 -11.27
N LEU A 5 35.39 26.81 -11.70
CA LEU A 5 34.21 26.52 -10.87
C LEU A 5 34.09 24.99 -10.71
N PHE A 6 34.34 24.50 -9.50
CA PHE A 6 34.01 23.12 -9.12
C PHE A 6 32.51 23.05 -8.80
N ILE A 7 31.72 22.50 -9.73
CA ILE A 7 30.33 22.11 -9.46
C ILE A 7 30.40 20.72 -8.80
N ILE A 8 30.16 20.67 -7.50
CA ILE A 8 29.97 19.40 -6.78
C ILE A 8 28.55 18.93 -7.08
N PHE A 9 28.43 17.95 -7.99
CA PHE A 9 27.21 17.16 -8.12
C PHE A 9 27.11 16.25 -6.89
N PHE A 10 26.30 16.65 -5.91
CA PHE A 10 25.78 15.71 -4.91
C PHE A 10 24.78 14.80 -5.65
N THR A 11 25.28 13.72 -6.24
CA THR A 11 24.42 12.57 -6.52
C THR A 11 24.03 12.01 -5.16
N PHE A 12 22.82 12.32 -4.70
CA PHE A 12 22.15 11.49 -3.72
C PHE A 12 22.03 10.12 -4.37
N ALA A 13 23.00 9.25 -4.10
CA ALA A 13 22.81 7.83 -4.32
C ALA A 13 21.66 7.46 -3.40
N SER A 14 20.45 7.38 -3.95
CA SER A 14 19.37 6.64 -3.34
C SER A 14 19.95 5.26 -3.12
N SER A 15 20.33 4.96 -1.88
CA SER A 15 20.59 3.59 -1.47
C SER A 15 19.30 2.85 -1.74
N ALA A 16 19.20 2.25 -2.92
CA ALA A 16 18.15 1.33 -3.28
C ALA A 16 18.37 0.11 -2.39
N TYR A 17 17.91 0.23 -1.14
CA TYR A 17 17.60 -0.93 -0.33
C TYR A 17 16.69 -1.77 -1.23
N SER A 18 17.13 -2.97 -1.61
CA SER A 18 16.21 -3.98 -2.09
C SER A 18 15.28 -4.28 -0.92
N MET A 19 14.18 -3.53 -0.83
CA MET A 19 13.20 -3.70 0.22
C MET A 19 12.54 -5.04 -0.06
N SER A 20 12.95 -6.08 0.68
CA SER A 20 12.25 -7.36 0.71
C SER A 20 10.83 -7.08 1.16
N CYS A 21 9.86 -7.66 0.46
CA CYS A 21 8.45 -7.44 0.76
C CYS A 21 8.08 -8.10 2.09
N PHE A 22 8.60 -9.30 2.29
CA PHE A 22 8.41 -10.23 3.37
C PHE A 22 9.76 -10.56 4.00
N ASN A 23 9.75 -10.84 5.30
CA ASN A 23 10.88 -11.48 5.96
C ASN A 23 10.85 -13.01 5.74
N ASP A 24 11.89 -13.72 6.20
CA ASP A 24 12.00 -15.17 5.99
C ASP A 24 10.83 -15.95 6.60
N ASP A 25 10.35 -15.56 7.79
CA ASP A 25 9.22 -16.21 8.44
C ASP A 25 7.91 -16.00 7.66
N GLU A 26 7.67 -14.77 7.20
CA GLU A 26 6.54 -14.44 6.33
C GLU A 26 6.61 -15.23 5.01
N ASN A 27 7.79 -15.35 4.40
CA ASN A 27 8.00 -16.13 3.17
C ASN A 27 7.76 -17.64 3.36
N ASN A 28 8.18 -18.19 4.50
CA ASN A 28 7.90 -19.58 4.85
C ASN A 28 6.39 -19.82 5.01
N LYS A 29 5.70 -18.94 5.75
CA LYS A 29 4.24 -19.01 5.92
C LYS A 29 3.50 -18.90 4.59
N ILE A 30 3.91 -17.99 3.70
CA ILE A 30 3.33 -17.87 2.35
C ILE A 30 3.45 -19.21 1.62
N SER A 31 4.63 -19.82 1.65
CA SER A 31 4.89 -21.09 0.96
C SER A 31 4.05 -22.24 1.52
N GLU A 32 3.92 -22.32 2.85
CA GLU A 32 3.06 -23.30 3.53
C GLU A 32 1.58 -23.11 3.16
N GLN A 33 1.10 -21.88 3.16
CA GLN A 33 -0.30 -21.58 2.86
C GLN A 33 -0.64 -21.84 1.38
N ILE A 34 0.26 -21.52 0.45
CA ILE A 34 0.09 -21.90 -0.96
C ILE A 34 -0.03 -23.42 -1.08
N LYS A 35 0.84 -24.17 -0.39
CA LYS A 35 0.80 -25.64 -0.44
C LYS A 35 -0.53 -26.17 0.11
N PHE A 36 -1.00 -25.64 1.24
CA PHE A 36 -2.28 -26.01 1.84
C PHE A 36 -3.45 -25.72 0.90
N LEU A 37 -3.55 -24.51 0.36
CA LEU A 37 -4.66 -24.13 -0.53
C LEU A 37 -4.62 -24.87 -1.87
N SER A 38 -3.43 -25.23 -2.37
CA SER A 38 -3.29 -25.91 -3.66
C SER A 38 -4.01 -27.26 -3.71
N GLU A 39 -4.34 -27.87 -2.57
CA GLU A 39 -5.16 -29.09 -2.52
C GLU A 39 -6.58 -28.89 -3.06
N SER A 40 -7.15 -27.68 -2.91
CA SER A 40 -8.54 -27.35 -3.34
C SER A 40 -8.64 -26.17 -4.31
N TYR A 41 -7.57 -25.37 -4.42
CA TYR A 41 -7.49 -24.12 -5.18
C TYR A 41 -6.24 -24.06 -6.06
N GLY A 42 -5.62 -25.20 -6.38
CA GLY A 42 -4.45 -25.28 -7.25
C GLY A 42 -4.73 -24.89 -8.71
N ASP A 43 -5.99 -24.84 -9.10
CA ASP A 43 -6.47 -24.37 -10.42
C ASP A 43 -6.66 -22.86 -10.49
N VAL A 44 -6.57 -22.14 -9.36
CA VAL A 44 -6.64 -20.67 -9.34
C VAL A 44 -5.33 -20.09 -9.84
N HIS A 45 -5.39 -19.30 -10.90
CA HIS A 45 -4.22 -18.68 -11.50
C HIS A 45 -3.82 -17.41 -10.75
N SER A 46 -2.51 -17.14 -10.70
CA SER A 46 -2.00 -15.85 -10.25
C SER A 46 -2.51 -14.73 -11.16
N ILE A 47 -2.93 -13.61 -10.56
CA ILE A 47 -3.24 -12.39 -11.32
C ILE A 47 -2.03 -11.81 -12.06
N ALA A 48 -0.81 -12.18 -11.65
CA ALA A 48 0.41 -11.87 -12.36
C ALA A 48 0.70 -12.92 -13.44
N ASP A 49 0.91 -12.44 -14.68
CA ASP A 49 1.27 -13.29 -15.82
C ASP A 49 2.55 -12.74 -16.46
N CYS A 50 3.66 -13.43 -16.21
CA CYS A 50 4.99 -12.98 -16.65
C CYS A 50 5.22 -13.06 -18.16
N ASN A 51 4.25 -13.54 -18.93
CA ASN A 51 4.26 -13.45 -20.39
C ASN A 51 3.67 -12.13 -20.91
N ASN A 52 3.12 -11.29 -20.03
CA ASN A 52 2.50 -10.01 -20.36
C ASN A 52 3.20 -8.84 -19.66
N LEU A 53 3.31 -7.68 -20.33
CA LEU A 53 3.99 -6.47 -19.85
C LEU A 53 3.10 -5.51 -19.04
N SER A 54 2.09 -6.01 -18.33
CA SER A 54 1.23 -5.18 -17.48
C SER A 54 2.04 -4.52 -16.34
N PRO A 55 1.59 -3.36 -15.81
CA PRO A 55 2.29 -2.65 -14.73
C PRO A 55 2.70 -3.52 -13.56
N ILE A 56 1.82 -4.39 -13.04
CA ILE A 56 2.16 -5.27 -11.91
C ILE A 56 3.21 -6.32 -12.30
N ASN A 57 3.14 -6.86 -13.53
CA ASN A 57 4.05 -7.92 -13.97
C ASN A 57 5.50 -7.43 -14.05
N LYS A 58 5.71 -6.16 -14.45
CA LYS A 58 7.04 -5.54 -14.48
C LYS A 58 7.73 -5.49 -13.11
N ILE A 59 6.97 -5.67 -12.03
CA ILE A 59 7.48 -5.69 -10.67
C ILE A 59 7.53 -7.13 -10.14
N VAL A 60 6.40 -7.84 -10.24
CA VAL A 60 6.23 -9.18 -9.67
C VAL A 60 7.15 -10.19 -10.34
N CYS A 61 7.34 -10.13 -11.65
CA CYS A 61 8.04 -11.18 -12.38
C CYS A 61 9.55 -11.25 -12.12
N ASP A 62 10.12 -10.20 -11.54
CA ASP A 62 11.52 -10.13 -11.14
C ASP A 62 11.78 -10.66 -9.72
N SER A 63 10.74 -11.07 -8.98
CA SER A 63 10.84 -11.46 -7.57
C SER A 63 9.97 -12.67 -7.27
N ASP A 64 10.59 -13.79 -6.90
CA ASP A 64 9.86 -15.00 -6.53
C ASP A 64 9.03 -14.81 -5.25
N GLU A 65 9.53 -13.97 -4.34
CA GLU A 65 8.80 -13.50 -3.16
C GLU A 65 7.47 -12.83 -3.55
N LEU A 66 7.51 -11.87 -4.49
CA LEU A 66 6.31 -11.19 -4.96
C LEU A 66 5.41 -12.12 -5.78
N LYS A 67 5.98 -13.04 -6.57
CA LYS A 67 5.19 -14.04 -7.31
C LYS A 67 4.37 -14.90 -6.34
N ASN A 68 5.00 -15.37 -5.27
CA ASN A 68 4.35 -16.20 -4.27
C ASN A 68 3.29 -15.40 -3.50
N GLY A 69 3.60 -14.19 -3.06
CA GLY A 69 2.60 -13.32 -2.41
C GLY A 69 1.39 -13.05 -3.31
N VAL A 70 1.61 -12.76 -4.59
CA VAL A 70 0.53 -12.48 -5.55
C VAL A 70 -0.25 -13.75 -5.94
N LEU A 71 0.39 -14.91 -5.99
CA LEU A 71 -0.31 -16.19 -6.14
C LEU A 71 -1.21 -16.45 -4.94
N LEU A 72 -0.69 -16.27 -3.72
CA LEU A 72 -1.43 -16.55 -2.50
C LEU A 72 -2.65 -15.65 -2.35
N ILE A 73 -2.58 -14.34 -2.64
CA ILE A 73 -3.78 -13.49 -2.64
C ILE A 73 -4.78 -13.93 -3.73
N SER A 74 -4.32 -14.45 -4.86
CA SER A 74 -5.23 -14.91 -5.91
C SER A 74 -6.02 -16.14 -5.43
N GLN A 75 -5.35 -17.08 -4.78
CA GLN A 75 -5.97 -18.24 -4.14
C GLN A 75 -6.87 -17.84 -2.96
N GLY A 76 -6.40 -16.89 -2.14
CA GLY A 76 -7.07 -16.38 -0.95
C GLY A 76 -8.38 -15.67 -1.24
N GLU A 77 -8.45 -14.84 -2.29
CA GLU A 77 -9.70 -14.19 -2.73
C GLU A 77 -10.79 -15.21 -3.07
N VAL A 78 -10.45 -16.27 -3.82
CA VAL A 78 -11.40 -17.34 -4.16
C VAL A 78 -11.79 -18.11 -2.91
N TYR A 79 -10.81 -18.52 -2.10
CA TYR A 79 -11.04 -19.24 -0.84
C TYR A 79 -11.96 -18.45 0.10
N ALA A 80 -11.69 -17.16 0.32
CA ALA A 80 -12.48 -16.30 1.19
C ALA A 80 -13.90 -16.12 0.66
N TYR A 81 -14.05 -15.89 -0.65
CA TYR A 81 -15.37 -15.77 -1.29
C TYR A 81 -16.20 -17.04 -1.13
N GLU A 82 -15.66 -18.21 -1.49
CA GLU A 82 -16.40 -19.47 -1.44
C GLU A 82 -16.76 -19.85 0.00
N ASN A 83 -15.88 -19.58 0.97
CA ASN A 83 -16.20 -19.81 2.39
C ASN A 83 -17.25 -18.85 2.93
N ALA A 84 -17.21 -17.58 2.53
CA ALA A 84 -18.19 -16.58 2.96
C ALA A 84 -19.58 -16.83 2.34
N THR A 85 -19.62 -17.20 1.06
CA THR A 85 -20.87 -17.38 0.31
C THR A 85 -21.40 -18.82 0.31
N ARG A 86 -20.57 -19.79 0.74
CA ARG A 86 -20.87 -21.23 0.66
C ARG A 86 -21.20 -21.68 -0.77
N SER A 87 -20.62 -21.02 -1.77
CA SER A 87 -20.88 -21.25 -3.19
C SER A 87 -19.56 -21.28 -3.96
N GLU A 88 -19.40 -22.25 -4.86
CA GLU A 88 -18.21 -22.34 -5.72
C GLU A 88 -18.19 -21.22 -6.75
N VAL A 89 -16.99 -20.71 -7.05
CA VAL A 89 -16.78 -19.74 -8.13
C VAL A 89 -16.86 -20.48 -9.47
N GLY A 90 -17.76 -20.01 -10.35
CA GLY A 90 -17.96 -20.66 -11.66
C GLY A 90 -16.79 -20.51 -12.64
N ASP A 91 -16.05 -19.39 -12.61
CA ASP A 91 -14.84 -19.18 -13.40
C ASP A 91 -13.73 -18.58 -12.53
N ARG A 92 -12.87 -19.46 -12.01
CA ARG A 92 -11.72 -19.09 -11.18
C ARG A 92 -10.59 -18.40 -11.96
N ILE A 93 -10.60 -18.45 -13.30
CA ILE A 93 -9.56 -17.82 -14.13
C ILE A 93 -9.76 -16.31 -14.16
N THR A 94 -10.99 -15.85 -14.36
CA THR A 94 -11.31 -14.42 -14.50
C THR A 94 -11.83 -13.79 -13.20
N PHE A 95 -12.12 -14.60 -12.17
CA PHE A 95 -12.63 -14.14 -10.88
C PHE A 95 -11.86 -12.94 -10.30
N ASN A 96 -10.53 -12.99 -10.39
CA ASN A 96 -9.64 -11.97 -9.83
C ASN A 96 -9.30 -10.80 -10.79
N ASP A 97 -9.95 -10.69 -11.95
CA ASP A 97 -9.67 -9.60 -12.91
C ASP A 97 -9.94 -8.21 -12.32
N GLY A 98 -10.91 -8.08 -11.42
CA GLY A 98 -11.18 -6.84 -10.70
C GLY A 98 -9.98 -6.39 -9.85
N LEU A 99 -9.40 -7.31 -9.08
CA LEU A 99 -8.19 -7.07 -8.29
C LEU A 99 -7.02 -6.72 -9.20
N LYS A 100 -6.77 -7.53 -10.24
CA LYS A 100 -5.71 -7.30 -11.23
C LYS A 100 -5.79 -5.91 -11.86
N ASN A 101 -6.98 -5.50 -12.31
CA ASN A 101 -7.19 -4.18 -12.92
C ASN A 101 -6.93 -3.05 -11.93
N ARG A 102 -7.37 -3.21 -10.68
CA ARG A 102 -7.13 -2.22 -9.63
C ARG A 102 -5.65 -2.07 -9.31
N LEU A 103 -4.92 -3.17 -9.14
CA LEU A 103 -3.47 -3.13 -8.89
C LEU A 103 -2.72 -2.51 -10.07
N ASN A 104 -3.06 -2.88 -11.31
CA ASN A 104 -2.46 -2.27 -12.50
C ASN A 104 -2.69 -0.76 -12.57
N ASN A 105 -3.85 -0.27 -12.15
CA ASN A 105 -4.16 1.15 -12.11
C ASN A 105 -3.33 1.89 -11.03
N ILE A 106 -3.22 1.33 -9.82
CA ILE A 106 -2.41 1.91 -8.74
C ILE A 106 -0.93 1.93 -9.16
N ILE A 107 -0.39 0.77 -9.49
CA ILE A 107 1.03 0.59 -9.83
C ILE A 107 1.40 1.34 -11.11
N GLY A 108 0.52 1.38 -12.11
CA GLY A 108 0.77 2.05 -13.38
C GLY A 108 0.82 3.57 -13.31
N LYS A 109 0.35 4.19 -12.21
CA LYS A 109 0.45 5.64 -11.98
C LYS A 109 1.74 6.06 -11.30
N GLU A 110 2.49 5.12 -10.72
CA GLU A 110 3.69 5.43 -9.96
C GLU A 110 4.88 5.70 -10.88
N LYS A 111 5.55 6.84 -10.67
CA LYS A 111 6.75 7.22 -11.43
C LYS A 111 8.01 6.53 -10.91
N SER A 112 8.04 6.24 -9.62
CA SER A 112 9.17 5.59 -8.95
C SER A 112 8.88 4.10 -8.80
N ARG A 113 9.83 3.27 -9.26
CA ARG A 113 9.78 1.81 -9.08
C ARG A 113 9.73 1.43 -7.60
N ASP A 114 10.45 2.15 -6.76
CA ASP A 114 10.52 1.86 -5.32
C ASP A 114 9.18 2.17 -4.63
N VAL A 115 8.53 3.28 -5.01
CA VAL A 115 7.18 3.61 -4.51
C VAL A 115 6.17 2.56 -5.00
N ALA A 116 6.28 2.13 -6.24
CA ALA A 116 5.42 1.09 -6.81
C ALA A 116 5.57 -0.25 -6.06
N ILE A 117 6.81 -0.68 -5.78
CA ILE A 117 7.08 -1.90 -4.99
C ILE A 117 6.50 -1.76 -3.58
N ARG A 118 6.75 -0.63 -2.91
CA ARG A 118 6.27 -0.39 -1.54
C ARG A 118 4.74 -0.43 -1.44
N LYS A 119 4.04 0.23 -2.38
CA LYS A 119 2.57 0.16 -2.47
C LYS A 119 2.07 -1.25 -2.78
N LEU A 120 2.72 -1.96 -3.69
CA LEU A 120 2.35 -3.35 -3.99
C LEU A 120 2.51 -4.24 -2.75
N CYS A 121 3.63 -4.14 -2.05
CA CYS A 121 3.89 -4.88 -0.82
C CYS A 121 2.87 -4.59 0.28
N TYR A 122 2.56 -3.31 0.48
CA TYR A 122 1.52 -2.89 1.40
C TYR A 122 0.17 -3.55 1.08
N ILE A 123 -0.22 -3.57 -0.21
CA ILE A 123 -1.50 -4.17 -0.63
C ILE A 123 -1.48 -5.68 -0.43
N ILE A 124 -0.40 -6.37 -0.81
CA ILE A 124 -0.31 -7.83 -0.64
C ILE A 124 -0.41 -8.17 0.85
N LYS A 125 0.37 -7.50 1.71
CA LYS A 125 0.35 -7.74 3.16
C LYS A 125 -1.02 -7.50 3.77
N GLN A 126 -1.69 -6.41 3.41
CA GLN A 126 -3.04 -6.13 3.87
C GLN A 126 -4.03 -7.23 3.43
N LYS A 127 -3.98 -7.63 2.16
CA LYS A 127 -4.87 -8.69 1.63
C LYS A 127 -4.67 -10.02 2.33
N LEU A 128 -3.42 -10.44 2.53
CA LEU A 128 -3.11 -11.66 3.27
C LEU A 128 -3.64 -11.59 4.72
N SER A 129 -3.50 -10.43 5.38
CA SER A 129 -4.06 -10.20 6.73
C SER A 129 -5.58 -10.31 6.76
N ASP A 130 -6.27 -9.75 5.76
CA ASP A 130 -7.73 -9.76 5.66
C ASP A 130 -8.27 -11.18 5.39
N GLU A 131 -7.60 -11.96 4.55
CA GLU A 131 -8.05 -13.28 4.09
C GLU A 131 -7.68 -14.43 5.03
N PHE A 132 -6.50 -14.35 5.65
CA PHE A 132 -5.90 -15.43 6.43
C PHE A 132 -5.57 -14.98 7.86
N SER A 133 -6.37 -14.07 8.41
CA SER A 133 -6.24 -13.50 9.76
C SER A 133 -5.54 -14.43 10.77
N GLY A 134 -4.63 -13.88 11.59
CA GLY A 134 -3.85 -14.64 12.56
C GLY A 134 -2.53 -15.17 11.99
N ASP A 135 -2.52 -15.71 10.76
CA ASP A 135 -1.29 -16.18 10.13
C ASP A 135 -0.45 -15.02 9.56
N PHE A 136 -1.12 -13.95 9.14
CA PHE A 136 -0.55 -12.76 8.50
C PHE A 136 -1.00 -11.43 9.14
N ASP A 137 -0.91 -11.28 10.46
CA ASP A 137 -1.26 -10.01 11.12
C ASP A 137 -0.40 -8.84 10.61
N PHE A 138 -1.03 -7.85 9.98
CA PHE A 138 -0.36 -6.68 9.42
C PHE A 138 -0.86 -5.38 10.05
N GLN A 139 -0.03 -4.79 10.89
CA GLN A 139 -0.23 -3.46 11.47
C GLN A 139 0.96 -2.57 11.13
N PRO A 140 0.89 -1.78 10.06
CA PRO A 140 2.02 -0.96 9.64
C PRO A 140 2.21 0.24 10.57
N SER A 141 3.48 0.55 10.89
CA SER A 141 3.85 1.80 11.57
C SER A 141 3.80 3.01 10.64
N VAL A 142 3.89 2.78 9.33
CA VAL A 142 3.76 3.78 8.27
C VAL A 142 2.86 3.24 7.17
N TYR A 143 1.77 3.94 6.91
CA TYR A 143 0.74 3.60 5.96
C TYR A 143 1.05 4.11 4.55
N GLU A 144 0.38 3.54 3.54
CA GLU A 144 0.50 3.99 2.14
C GLU A 144 -0.74 4.74 1.66
N SER A 145 -0.53 5.92 1.09
CA SER A 145 -1.54 6.60 0.25
C SER A 145 -1.56 5.90 -1.11
N LEU A 146 -2.51 4.97 -1.32
CA LEU A 146 -2.58 4.23 -2.57
C LEU A 146 -3.21 5.05 -3.69
N GLU A 147 -4.25 5.80 -3.37
CA GLU A 147 -4.90 6.71 -4.29
C GLU A 147 -5.18 8.03 -3.59
N SER A 148 -4.81 9.14 -4.23
CA SER A 148 -5.12 10.47 -3.74
C SER A 148 -5.83 11.29 -4.81
N LYS A 149 -6.80 12.10 -4.39
CA LYS A 149 -7.56 13.01 -5.24
C LYS A 149 -7.64 14.38 -4.59
N GLU A 150 -7.08 15.36 -5.28
CA GLU A 150 -7.16 16.76 -4.89
C GLU A 150 -8.51 17.37 -5.29
N ASN A 151 -8.99 18.31 -4.49
CA ASN A 151 -10.09 19.21 -4.80
C ASN A 151 -9.78 20.61 -4.23
N ARG A 152 -10.72 21.56 -4.40
CA ARG A 152 -10.52 22.97 -3.99
C ARG A 152 -10.25 23.16 -2.49
N ASN A 153 -10.64 22.21 -1.66
CA ASN A 153 -10.61 22.32 -0.21
C ASN A 153 -9.52 21.44 0.44
N GLY A 154 -8.87 20.55 -0.32
CA GLY A 154 -7.89 19.62 0.22
C GLY A 154 -7.69 18.38 -0.65
N VAL A 155 -7.21 17.30 -0.03
CA VAL A 155 -6.93 16.01 -0.69
C VAL A 155 -7.69 14.90 0.04
N VAL A 156 -8.35 14.06 -0.74
CA VAL A 156 -8.92 12.80 -0.26
C VAL A 156 -7.92 11.68 -0.58
N ILE A 157 -7.53 10.92 0.44
CA ILE A 157 -6.65 9.76 0.30
C ILE A 157 -7.42 8.47 0.61
N ASN A 158 -7.04 7.42 -0.10
CA ASN A 158 -7.50 6.06 0.13
C ASN A 158 -6.29 5.16 0.42
N SER A 159 -6.32 4.53 1.57
CA SER A 159 -5.28 3.66 2.09
C SER A 159 -5.95 2.32 2.41
N PHE A 160 -5.76 1.33 1.54
CA PHE A 160 -6.46 0.02 1.62
C PHE A 160 -6.40 -0.56 3.03
N GLY A 161 -7.55 -0.99 3.57
CA GLY A 161 -7.67 -1.80 4.78
C GLY A 161 -7.28 -1.15 6.11
N ALA A 162 -6.55 -0.03 6.11
CA ALA A 162 -5.98 0.53 7.34
C ALA A 162 -6.75 1.70 7.94
N THR A 163 -7.24 2.59 7.07
CA THR A 163 -7.87 3.82 7.49
C THR A 163 -8.95 4.11 6.49
N SER A 164 -10.21 4.11 6.93
CA SER A 164 -11.34 4.65 6.17
C SER A 164 -10.93 5.91 5.40
N VAL A 165 -11.49 6.14 4.21
CA VAL A 165 -11.19 7.31 3.35
C VAL A 165 -10.88 8.55 4.19
N ILE A 166 -9.67 9.09 4.04
CA ILE A 166 -9.23 10.23 4.84
C ILE A 166 -9.31 11.48 3.99
N TYR A 167 -9.86 12.54 4.56
CA TYR A 167 -9.83 13.87 4.00
C TYR A 167 -8.84 14.75 4.76
N LEU A 168 -7.91 15.36 4.02
CA LEU A 168 -6.90 16.28 4.51
C LEU A 168 -7.20 17.67 3.94
N GLY A 169 -7.67 18.59 4.78
CA GLY A 169 -8.08 19.93 4.38
C GLY A 169 -6.91 20.91 4.25
N ASN A 170 -7.11 21.95 3.43
CA ASN A 170 -6.18 23.09 3.28
C ASN A 170 -6.02 23.87 4.59
N SER A 171 -6.99 23.76 5.50
CA SER A 171 -6.96 24.29 6.87
C SER A 171 -6.20 23.41 7.86
N CYS A 172 -5.53 22.37 7.37
CA CYS A 172 -4.77 21.40 8.17
C CYS A 172 -5.65 20.52 9.09
N ASP A 173 -6.96 20.49 8.86
CA ASP A 173 -7.90 19.56 9.50
C ASP A 173 -7.89 18.19 8.81
N ALA A 174 -8.02 17.14 9.59
CA ALA A 174 -8.07 15.76 9.11
C ALA A 174 -9.39 15.10 9.54
N ILE A 175 -10.06 14.44 8.60
CA ILE A 175 -11.27 13.65 8.85
C ILE A 175 -11.00 12.23 8.38
N ILE A 176 -11.16 11.25 9.27
CA ILE A 176 -10.94 9.83 8.97
C ILE A 176 -12.30 9.15 8.84
N GLY A 177 -12.64 8.68 7.64
CA GLY A 177 -13.94 8.07 7.35
C GLY A 177 -15.09 9.03 7.65
N SER A 178 -16.07 8.53 8.41
CA SER A 178 -17.23 9.31 8.88
C SER A 178 -17.08 9.78 10.33
N SER A 179 -15.84 9.85 10.85
CA SER A 179 -15.62 10.24 12.24
C SER A 179 -15.99 11.70 12.48
N ASP A 180 -16.74 11.95 13.57
CA ASP A 180 -17.00 13.30 14.07
C ASP A 180 -15.76 13.91 14.75
N GLU A 181 -14.80 13.07 15.16
CA GLU A 181 -13.54 13.51 15.77
C GLU A 181 -12.57 13.99 14.70
N LYS A 182 -12.46 15.31 14.59
CA LYS A 182 -11.51 15.97 13.71
C LYS A 182 -10.10 15.89 14.29
N GLY A 183 -9.18 15.39 13.48
CA GLY A 183 -7.76 15.51 13.72
C GLY A 183 -7.18 16.76 13.08
N ILE A 184 -5.87 16.89 13.22
CA ILE A 184 -5.03 17.77 12.41
C ILE A 184 -4.10 16.91 11.58
N TRP A 185 -3.63 17.45 10.46
CA TRP A 185 -2.55 16.83 9.72
C TRP A 185 -1.46 17.84 9.39
N TYR A 186 -0.24 17.33 9.19
CA TYR A 186 0.90 18.12 8.77
C TYR A 186 1.92 17.26 8.04
N ASN A 187 2.79 17.92 7.27
CA ASN A 187 3.95 17.30 6.64
C ASN A 187 5.18 17.48 7.55
N ASP A 188 5.95 16.41 7.75
CA ASP A 188 7.18 16.43 8.57
C ASP A 188 8.49 16.47 7.76
N GLY A 189 8.37 16.61 6.44
CA GLY A 189 9.46 16.68 5.46
C GLY A 189 9.41 15.51 4.48
N ASP A 190 9.20 14.30 5.00
CA ASP A 190 9.25 13.04 4.23
C ASP A 190 7.90 12.29 4.27
N GLN A 191 7.09 12.53 5.29
CA GLN A 191 5.81 11.88 5.53
C GLN A 191 4.74 12.91 5.82
N PHE A 192 3.49 12.48 5.76
CA PHE A 192 2.40 13.23 6.38
C PHE A 192 1.85 12.48 7.58
N VAL A 193 1.53 13.25 8.61
CA VAL A 193 1.14 12.74 9.92
C VAL A 193 -0.25 13.24 10.24
N ILE A 194 -1.08 12.37 10.81
CA ILE A 194 -2.39 12.73 11.33
C ILE A 194 -2.33 12.58 12.85
N ALA A 195 -2.65 13.67 13.54
CA ALA A 195 -2.77 13.69 14.98
C ALA A 195 -4.23 13.92 15.39
N GLN A 196 -4.69 13.20 16.41
CA GLN A 196 -6.03 13.36 16.98
C GLN A 196 -5.90 13.77 18.45
N PRO A 197 -6.85 14.57 18.97
CA PRO A 197 -6.85 14.92 20.38
C PRO A 197 -7.10 13.68 21.23
N ASP A 198 -6.37 13.56 22.35
CA ASP A 198 -6.70 12.63 23.41
C ASP A 198 -7.91 13.15 24.23
N LYS A 199 -8.26 12.42 25.30
CA LYS A 199 -9.39 12.77 26.17
C LYS A 199 -9.21 14.13 26.88
N ASP A 200 -7.97 14.60 27.01
CA ASP A 200 -7.61 15.86 27.64
C ASP A 200 -7.44 16.99 26.61
N GLY A 201 -7.69 16.72 25.32
CA GLY A 201 -7.61 17.67 24.22
C GLY A 201 -6.19 17.85 23.66
N LYS A 202 -5.20 17.06 24.10
CA LYS A 202 -3.83 17.13 23.62
C LYS A 202 -3.70 16.28 22.36
N PHE A 203 -3.13 16.86 21.30
CA PHE A 203 -2.92 16.12 20.04
C PHE A 203 -1.82 15.07 20.19
N GLU A 204 -2.16 13.82 19.84
CA GLU A 204 -1.24 12.71 19.70
C GLU A 204 -1.19 12.25 18.24
N GLU A 205 0.01 11.97 17.74
CA GLU A 205 0.19 11.37 16.42
C GLU A 205 -0.41 9.96 16.40
N LYS A 206 -1.41 9.73 15.55
CA LYS A 206 -2.09 8.45 15.43
C LYS A 206 -1.66 7.69 14.18
N TYR A 207 -1.49 8.40 13.07
CA TYR A 207 -1.17 7.79 11.79
C TYR A 207 -0.04 8.52 11.10
N ARG A 208 0.85 7.75 10.48
CA ARG A 208 1.93 8.24 9.62
C ARG A 208 1.80 7.62 8.26
N PHE A 209 1.94 8.41 7.22
CA PHE A 209 1.83 7.95 5.85
C PHE A 209 3.07 8.33 5.06
N ASN A 210 3.47 7.44 4.15
CA ASN A 210 4.49 7.77 3.17
C ASN A 210 4.06 8.95 2.29
N HIS A 211 5.07 9.64 1.75
CA HIS A 211 4.91 10.82 0.89
C HIS A 211 3.86 10.62 -0.20
N ASP A 212 2.99 11.63 -0.36
CA ASP A 212 2.06 11.78 -1.47
C ASP A 212 2.20 13.18 -2.06
N ASP A 213 2.47 13.26 -3.36
CA ASP A 213 2.74 14.52 -4.06
C ASP A 213 1.61 15.54 -3.94
N LYS A 214 0.34 15.11 -3.86
CA LYS A 214 -0.80 16.02 -3.74
C LYS A 214 -0.96 16.52 -2.32
N VAL A 215 -0.74 15.65 -1.33
CA VAL A 215 -0.79 16.03 0.08
C VAL A 215 0.35 16.99 0.42
N ALA A 216 1.55 16.72 -0.08
CA ALA A 216 2.72 17.57 0.16
C ALA A 216 2.54 19.01 -0.33
N GLN A 217 1.69 19.25 -1.34
CA GLN A 217 1.39 20.59 -1.85
C GLN A 217 0.54 21.44 -0.89
N LEU A 218 -0.18 20.82 0.05
CA LEU A 218 -1.06 21.53 0.97
C LEU A 218 -0.32 22.27 2.12
N ASN A 219 1.03 22.15 2.20
CA ASN A 219 1.93 22.96 3.04
C ASN A 219 1.56 23.13 4.54
N CYS A 220 0.90 22.15 5.15
CA CYS A 220 0.59 22.18 6.58
C CYS A 220 1.81 21.84 7.44
N GLN A 221 2.18 22.74 8.35
CA GLN A 221 3.31 22.58 9.26
C GLN A 221 2.88 21.97 10.59
N LYS A 222 3.80 21.27 11.26
CA LYS A 222 3.57 20.71 12.59
C LYS A 222 3.19 21.83 13.57
N PRO A 223 2.08 21.70 14.32
CA PRO A 223 1.75 22.69 15.35
C PRO A 223 2.83 22.72 16.42
N THR A 224 3.23 23.93 16.81
CA THR A 224 4.05 24.14 18.00
C THR A 224 3.16 24.15 19.23
N ASN A 225 3.39 23.21 20.15
CA ASN A 225 2.75 23.20 21.48
C ASN A 225 3.06 24.47 22.28
#